data_AF-A0AAJ4XWV2-F1
#
_entry.id   AF-A0AAJ4XWV2-F1
#
_cell.length_a   1.000
_cell.length_b   1.000
_cell.length_c   1.000
_cell.angle_alpha   90.00
_cell.angle_beta   90.00
_cell.angle_gamma   90.00
#
_symmetry.space_group_name_H-M   'P 1'
#
loop_
_entity.id
_entity.type
_entity.pdbx_description
1 polymer ?
#
loop_
_entity_poly.entity_id
_entity_poly.type
_entity_poly.pdbx_seq_one_letter_code
_entity_poly.pdbx_strand_id
1 'polypeptide(L)'
;MDGDALGGSVAANTTTGEATSSAISTLSPGSHTVDATYSGNSNFKTATASLTQQVNKAPVVTTLTSSATSSAFGHAVTFTDTVCPGPDSTSPSSPPTGTVTIKDGSTVLGTPILVPGGGANCSQVQVTSPNLLPGTHTITADYGGDGNYLPAGTETFTQTVSCTRTITGQVNGAVFATRESTCIIDATVRGGVNGVPGGALFISNSTIGGRVQSSNGTLFSICDSSVIGSVQVNGATGFVLIGDPGDDHCPGDRITTGSVQLTNNHAGAELVANNIGGSVQVSGTTGTGPFPADSSAGIVGNTIGGSLACAGNVPPPTNRGTPNTVTGSRTGQCAAL
;
A
#
# COMPACT_ATOMS: atom_id res chain seq x y z
N MET A 1 -14.94 -31.33 -29.41
CA MET A 1 -14.98 -30.55 -28.17
C MET A 1 -15.11 -29.11 -28.56
N ASP A 2 -16.12 -28.42 -28.04
CA ASP A 2 -16.42 -27.02 -28.37
C ASP A 2 -16.52 -26.75 -29.88
N GLY A 3 -17.01 -27.74 -30.63
CA GLY A 3 -17.09 -27.70 -32.10
C GLY A 3 -15.85 -28.23 -32.84
N ASP A 4 -14.71 -28.41 -32.18
CA ASP A 4 -13.47 -28.89 -32.81
C ASP A 4 -13.26 -30.41 -32.69
N ALA A 5 -12.60 -31.01 -33.68
CA ALA A 5 -12.32 -32.44 -33.67
C ALA A 5 -11.22 -32.81 -32.65
N LEU A 6 -11.50 -33.79 -31.79
CA LEU A 6 -10.55 -34.34 -30.80
C LEU A 6 -9.65 -35.41 -31.44
N GLY A 7 -8.96 -35.05 -32.52
CA GLY A 7 -8.17 -35.99 -33.32
C GLY A 7 -8.99 -36.75 -34.38
N GLY A 8 -8.43 -37.86 -34.87
CA GLY A 8 -9.06 -38.70 -35.89
C GLY A 8 -10.16 -39.61 -35.34
N SER A 9 -10.99 -40.15 -36.24
CA SER A 9 -12.03 -41.13 -35.86
C SER A 9 -11.42 -42.37 -35.24
N VAL A 10 -12.01 -42.83 -34.12
CA VAL A 10 -11.63 -44.06 -33.43
C VAL A 10 -12.64 -45.15 -33.78
N ALA A 11 -12.14 -46.34 -34.15
CA ALA A 11 -13.01 -47.48 -34.43
C ALA A 11 -13.66 -47.99 -33.14
N ALA A 12 -14.99 -48.21 -33.19
CA ALA A 12 -15.69 -48.87 -32.10
C ALA A 12 -15.31 -50.36 -32.03
N ASN A 13 -15.13 -50.88 -30.82
CA ASN A 13 -14.90 -52.29 -30.56
C ASN A 13 -16.12 -53.09 -31.02
N THR A 14 -15.92 -54.07 -31.91
CA THR A 14 -17.00 -54.83 -32.52
C THR A 14 -17.72 -55.77 -31.55
N THR A 15 -17.13 -56.04 -30.39
CA THR A 15 -17.68 -56.93 -29.35
C THR A 15 -18.35 -56.14 -28.23
N THR A 16 -17.76 -55.03 -27.78
CA THR A 16 -18.30 -54.23 -26.65
C THR A 16 -19.08 -52.99 -27.09
N GLY A 17 -18.89 -52.52 -28.33
CA GLY A 17 -19.48 -51.29 -28.85
C GLY A 17 -18.78 -50.01 -28.39
N GLU A 18 -17.66 -50.10 -27.67
CA GLU A 18 -16.98 -48.95 -27.07
C GLU A 18 -15.91 -48.35 -27.99
N ALA A 19 -15.75 -47.02 -27.94
CA ALA A 19 -14.65 -46.29 -28.57
C ALA A 19 -14.09 -45.27 -27.56
N THR A 20 -12.76 -45.14 -27.51
CA THR A 20 -12.07 -44.27 -26.54
C THR A 20 -11.10 -43.35 -27.25
N SER A 21 -11.19 -42.04 -27.02
CA SER A 21 -10.23 -41.07 -27.54
C SER A 21 -8.90 -41.12 -26.77
N SER A 22 -7.86 -40.48 -27.31
CA SER A 22 -6.67 -40.16 -26.52
C SER A 22 -7.02 -39.21 -25.36
N ALA A 23 -6.22 -39.26 -24.29
CA ALA A 23 -6.36 -38.34 -23.17
C ALA A 23 -6.02 -36.91 -23.60
N ILE A 24 -6.73 -35.92 -23.06
CA ILE A 24 -6.51 -34.50 -23.33
C ILE A 24 -6.13 -33.84 -22.01
N SER A 25 -4.92 -33.28 -21.95
CA SER A 25 -4.37 -32.63 -20.75
C SER A 25 -4.24 -31.11 -20.90
N THR A 26 -4.73 -30.53 -21.99
CA THR A 26 -4.54 -29.12 -22.36
C THR A 26 -5.81 -28.29 -22.27
N LEU A 27 -6.86 -28.79 -21.63
CA LEU A 27 -8.09 -28.03 -21.46
C LEU A 27 -7.86 -26.89 -20.48
N SER A 28 -8.22 -25.68 -20.87
CA SER A 28 -8.24 -24.53 -19.99
C SER A 28 -9.37 -24.66 -18.96
N PRO A 29 -9.32 -23.95 -17.82
CA PRO A 29 -10.47 -23.86 -16.94
C PRO A 29 -11.69 -23.28 -17.65
N GLY A 30 -12.84 -23.93 -17.50
CA GLY A 30 -14.04 -23.62 -18.26
C GLY A 30 -14.99 -24.81 -18.40
N SER A 31 -16.12 -24.55 -19.05
CA SER A 31 -17.08 -25.59 -19.44
C SER A 31 -16.83 -25.95 -20.90
N HIS A 32 -16.56 -27.23 -21.15
CA HIS A 32 -16.27 -27.78 -22.48
C HIS A 32 -17.38 -28.75 -22.88
N THR A 33 -17.94 -28.59 -24.08
CA THR A 33 -18.90 -29.54 -24.64
C THR A 33 -18.16 -30.61 -25.43
N VAL A 34 -18.34 -31.87 -25.08
CA VAL A 34 -17.72 -33.03 -25.72
C VAL A 34 -18.78 -33.80 -26.48
N ASP A 35 -18.71 -33.73 -27.81
CA ASP A 35 -19.60 -34.45 -28.69
C ASP A 35 -18.97 -35.75 -29.20
N ALA A 36 -19.73 -36.83 -29.13
CA ALA A 36 -19.42 -38.11 -29.74
C ALA A 36 -20.39 -38.36 -30.89
N THR A 37 -19.85 -38.62 -32.09
CA THR A 37 -20.66 -38.94 -33.28
C THR A 37 -20.31 -40.34 -33.77
N TYR A 38 -21.29 -41.24 -33.74
CA TYR A 38 -21.20 -42.54 -34.39
C TYR A 38 -21.70 -42.40 -35.83
N SER A 39 -20.86 -42.70 -36.82
CA SER A 39 -21.18 -42.52 -38.24
C SER A 39 -22.25 -43.46 -38.77
N GLY A 40 -22.59 -44.54 -38.05
CA GLY A 40 -23.44 -45.62 -38.55
C GLY A 40 -22.63 -46.69 -39.30
N ASN A 41 -23.32 -47.77 -39.67
CA ASN A 41 -22.84 -48.82 -40.57
C ASN A 41 -24.02 -49.44 -41.35
N SER A 42 -23.81 -50.58 -42.01
CA SER A 42 -24.87 -51.26 -42.79
C SER A 42 -26.10 -51.68 -41.98
N ASN A 43 -25.95 -51.81 -40.67
CA ASN A 43 -26.99 -52.32 -39.76
C ASN A 43 -27.53 -51.23 -38.82
N PHE A 44 -26.75 -50.19 -38.53
CA PHE A 44 -27.08 -49.15 -37.53
C PHE A 44 -26.99 -47.74 -38.13
N LYS A 45 -27.96 -46.88 -37.79
CA LYS A 45 -27.97 -45.47 -38.19
C LYS A 45 -26.94 -44.66 -37.42
N THR A 46 -26.61 -43.47 -37.94
CA THR A 46 -25.81 -42.45 -37.25
C THR A 46 -26.47 -42.01 -35.94
N ALA A 47 -25.67 -41.72 -34.92
CA ALA A 47 -26.12 -41.23 -33.63
C ALA A 47 -25.13 -40.24 -33.02
N THR A 48 -25.61 -39.34 -32.17
CA THR A 48 -24.79 -38.35 -31.46
C THR A 48 -25.10 -38.35 -29.97
N ALA A 49 -24.08 -38.09 -29.16
CA ALA A 49 -24.21 -37.84 -27.72
C ALA A 49 -23.31 -36.66 -27.34
N SER A 50 -23.72 -35.90 -26.32
CA SER A 50 -22.97 -34.75 -25.83
C SER A 50 -22.79 -34.84 -24.31
N LEU A 51 -21.60 -34.47 -23.83
CA LEU A 51 -21.24 -34.39 -22.42
C LEU A 51 -20.68 -33.00 -22.13
N THR A 52 -21.10 -32.38 -21.04
CA THR A 52 -20.44 -31.17 -20.54
C THR A 52 -19.33 -31.56 -19.57
N GLN A 53 -18.08 -31.29 -19.93
CA GLN A 53 -16.91 -31.42 -19.09
C GLN A 53 -16.59 -30.08 -18.42
N GLN A 54 -16.65 -30.02 -17.09
CA GLN A 54 -16.20 -28.86 -16.33
C GLN A 54 -14.72 -29.02 -15.95
N VAL A 55 -13.89 -28.03 -16.30
CA VAL A 55 -12.51 -27.91 -15.85
C VAL A 55 -12.45 -26.78 -14.83
N ASN A 56 -12.03 -27.10 -13.61
CA ASN A 56 -11.93 -26.12 -12.53
C ASN A 56 -10.59 -25.38 -12.58
N LYS A 57 -10.58 -24.16 -12.08
CA LYS A 57 -9.32 -23.43 -11.83
C LYS A 57 -8.51 -24.15 -10.75
N ALA A 58 -7.18 -24.07 -10.87
CA ALA A 58 -6.28 -24.64 -9.89
C ALA A 58 -6.23 -23.77 -8.61
N PRO A 59 -6.11 -24.37 -7.42
CA PRO A 59 -5.77 -23.62 -6.22
C PRO A 59 -4.33 -23.07 -6.31
N VAL A 60 -4.00 -22.14 -5.43
CA VAL A 60 -2.65 -21.60 -5.26
C VAL A 60 -2.18 -21.76 -3.82
N VAL A 61 -0.86 -21.74 -3.63
CA VAL A 61 -0.22 -21.53 -2.34
C VAL A 61 0.49 -20.18 -2.43
N THR A 62 0.21 -19.31 -1.48
CA THR A 62 0.80 -17.98 -1.38
C THR A 62 1.78 -17.91 -0.20
N THR A 63 2.70 -16.96 -0.20
CA THR A 63 3.61 -16.72 0.93
C THR A 63 4.12 -15.28 0.94
N LEU A 64 3.60 -14.50 1.89
CA LEU A 64 4.08 -13.15 2.21
C LEU A 64 5.29 -13.19 3.14
N THR A 65 6.33 -12.47 2.73
CA THR A 65 7.55 -12.27 3.51
C THR A 65 7.93 -10.79 3.58
N SER A 66 8.73 -10.43 4.58
CA SER A 66 9.32 -9.10 4.73
C SER A 66 10.84 -9.19 4.69
N SER A 67 11.50 -8.15 4.17
CA SER A 67 12.97 -8.02 4.22
C SER A 67 13.52 -8.00 5.65
N ALA A 68 12.71 -7.61 6.64
CA ALA A 68 13.05 -7.70 8.05
C ALA A 68 11.79 -7.73 8.92
N THR A 69 11.71 -8.63 9.91
CA THR A 69 10.56 -8.70 10.84
C THR A 69 10.45 -7.48 11.76
N SER A 70 11.55 -6.76 11.97
CA SER A 70 11.57 -5.44 12.59
C SER A 70 12.47 -4.48 11.82
N SER A 71 12.09 -3.21 11.76
CA SER A 71 12.85 -2.15 11.10
C SER A 71 12.97 -0.90 11.97
N ALA A 72 13.96 -0.07 11.65
CA ALA A 72 14.08 1.25 12.22
C ALA A 72 13.24 2.25 11.42
N PHE A 73 12.61 3.21 12.10
CA PHE A 73 11.88 4.30 11.44
C PHE A 73 12.80 5.05 10.46
N GLY A 74 12.29 5.33 9.26
CA GLY A 74 13.07 5.90 8.14
C GLY A 74 13.84 4.89 7.30
N HIS A 75 13.75 3.58 7.62
CA HIS A 75 14.30 2.53 6.76
C HIS A 75 13.19 1.87 5.94
N ALA A 76 13.48 1.64 4.66
CA ALA A 76 12.57 0.95 3.77
C ALA A 76 12.44 -0.54 4.10
N VAL A 77 11.20 -1.02 4.09
CA VAL A 77 10.83 -2.42 4.23
C VAL A 77 10.28 -2.91 2.89
N THR A 78 10.79 -4.02 2.39
CA THR A 78 10.27 -4.64 1.17
C THR A 78 9.47 -5.89 1.52
N PHE A 79 8.20 -5.88 1.17
CA PHE A 79 7.31 -7.02 1.27
C PHE A 79 7.33 -7.77 -0.06
N THR A 80 7.50 -9.09 0.00
CA THR A 80 7.48 -9.98 -1.17
C THR A 80 6.39 -11.01 -0.97
N ASP A 81 5.40 -11.03 -1.87
CA ASP A 81 4.42 -12.11 -1.93
C ASP A 81 4.78 -13.04 -3.09
N THR A 82 4.68 -14.35 -2.85
CA THR A 82 4.99 -15.42 -3.81
C THR A 82 3.76 -16.27 -4.02
N VAL A 83 3.29 -16.36 -5.26
CA VAL A 83 2.12 -17.15 -5.64
C VAL A 83 2.56 -18.33 -6.48
N CYS A 84 2.36 -19.53 -5.96
CA CYS A 84 2.68 -20.78 -6.61
C CYS A 84 1.42 -21.62 -6.90
N PRO A 85 1.41 -22.46 -7.94
CA PRO A 85 0.38 -23.46 -8.13
C PRO A 85 0.24 -24.38 -6.91
N GLY A 86 -1.00 -24.67 -6.52
CA GLY A 86 -1.30 -25.59 -5.43
C GLY A 86 -1.04 -27.06 -5.80
N PRO A 87 -0.97 -27.95 -4.80
CA PRO A 87 -0.57 -29.36 -4.97
C PRO A 87 -1.53 -30.19 -5.84
N ASP A 88 -2.79 -29.76 -5.97
CA ASP A 88 -3.78 -30.43 -6.83
C ASP A 88 -3.54 -30.16 -8.32
N SER A 89 -2.61 -29.29 -8.67
CA SER A 89 -2.21 -29.01 -10.05
C SER A 89 -1.05 -29.88 -10.48
N THR A 90 -1.27 -30.77 -11.44
CA THR A 90 -0.28 -31.78 -11.85
C THR A 90 0.69 -31.31 -12.93
N SER A 91 0.38 -30.23 -13.67
CA SER A 91 1.29 -29.60 -14.63
C SER A 91 0.69 -28.31 -15.22
N PRO A 92 0.67 -27.19 -14.47
CA PRO A 92 0.22 -25.94 -15.07
C PRO A 92 1.23 -25.49 -16.14
N SER A 93 0.74 -25.13 -17.33
CA SER A 93 1.57 -24.68 -18.44
C SER A 93 2.18 -23.28 -18.23
N SER A 94 1.72 -22.54 -17.22
CA SER A 94 2.16 -21.17 -16.93
C SER A 94 1.97 -20.81 -15.46
N PRO A 95 2.81 -19.93 -14.90
CA PRO A 95 2.69 -19.52 -13.50
C PRO A 95 1.47 -18.62 -13.29
N PRO A 96 1.02 -18.42 -12.03
CA PRO A 96 -0.05 -17.48 -11.71
C PRO A 96 0.26 -16.06 -12.23
N THR A 97 -0.77 -15.38 -12.74
CA THR A 97 -0.70 -14.03 -13.31
C THR A 97 -1.69 -13.09 -12.62
N GLY A 98 -1.72 -11.81 -13.01
CA GLY A 98 -2.60 -10.82 -12.39
C GLY A 98 -1.87 -10.00 -11.35
N THR A 99 -2.56 -9.60 -10.29
CA THR A 99 -2.04 -8.66 -9.28
C THR A 99 -2.23 -9.17 -7.87
N VAL A 100 -1.36 -8.73 -6.98
CA VAL A 100 -1.51 -8.89 -5.53
C VAL A 100 -1.69 -7.51 -4.93
N THR A 101 -2.71 -7.33 -4.09
CA THR A 101 -2.86 -6.08 -3.32
C THR A 101 -2.22 -6.25 -1.96
N ILE A 102 -1.24 -5.41 -1.64
CA ILE A 102 -0.56 -5.40 -0.33
C ILE A 102 -1.04 -4.18 0.45
N LYS A 103 -1.43 -4.39 1.71
CA LYS A 103 -1.97 -3.35 2.59
C LYS A 103 -1.29 -3.33 3.95
N ASP A 104 -1.33 -2.18 4.61
CA ASP A 104 -1.13 -2.02 6.04
C ASP A 104 -2.45 -1.61 6.69
N GLY A 105 -3.08 -2.54 7.40
CA GLY A 105 -4.46 -2.36 7.85
C GLY A 105 -5.41 -2.08 6.67
N SER A 106 -5.98 -0.87 6.63
CA SER A 106 -6.86 -0.44 5.53
C SER A 106 -6.13 0.21 4.35
N THR A 107 -4.86 0.56 4.52
CA THR A 107 -4.09 1.38 3.59
C THR A 107 -3.40 0.54 2.54
N VAL A 108 -3.62 0.86 1.26
CA VAL A 108 -2.96 0.15 0.16
C VAL A 108 -1.52 0.63 0.05
N LEU A 109 -0.56 -0.28 0.24
CA LEU A 109 0.85 -0.02 -0.01
C LEU A 109 1.18 -0.18 -1.50
N GLY A 110 0.48 -1.07 -2.20
CA GLY A 110 0.60 -1.25 -3.64
C GLY A 110 -0.25 -2.38 -4.20
N THR A 111 -0.45 -2.35 -5.53
CA THR A 111 -1.11 -3.42 -6.29
C THR A 111 -0.24 -3.84 -7.49
N PRO A 112 0.98 -4.36 -7.26
CA PRO A 112 1.90 -4.77 -8.32
C PRO A 112 1.37 -5.97 -9.14
N ILE A 113 1.85 -6.05 -10.37
CA ILE A 113 1.61 -7.17 -11.29
C ILE A 113 2.60 -8.30 -10.99
N LEU A 114 2.10 -9.53 -10.91
CA LEU A 114 2.88 -10.74 -10.74
C LEU A 114 3.86 -10.94 -11.91
N VAL A 115 5.11 -11.22 -11.59
CA VAL A 115 6.15 -11.59 -12.55
C VAL A 115 6.74 -12.96 -12.20
N PRO A 116 7.15 -13.79 -13.17
CA PRO A 116 7.72 -15.11 -12.88
C PRO A 116 8.92 -15.02 -11.92
N GLY A 117 8.91 -15.82 -10.86
CA GLY A 117 9.92 -15.77 -9.78
C GLY A 117 9.53 -16.60 -8.56
N GLY A 118 10.45 -16.79 -7.61
CA GLY A 118 10.16 -17.45 -6.33
C GLY A 118 10.11 -18.98 -6.32
N GLY A 119 10.29 -19.63 -7.48
CA GLY A 119 10.30 -21.09 -7.57
C GLY A 119 9.95 -21.58 -8.97
N ALA A 120 9.86 -22.90 -9.11
CA ALA A 120 9.41 -23.52 -10.35
C ALA A 120 7.92 -23.19 -10.56
N ASN A 121 7.62 -22.51 -11.67
CA ASN A 121 6.26 -22.14 -12.06
C ASN A 121 5.51 -21.24 -11.06
N CYS A 122 6.24 -20.48 -10.25
CA CYS A 122 5.69 -19.47 -9.36
C CYS A 122 5.84 -18.06 -9.95
N SER A 123 5.10 -17.12 -9.40
CA SER A 123 5.24 -15.68 -9.65
C SER A 123 5.40 -14.92 -8.34
N GLN A 124 6.00 -13.74 -8.39
CA GLN A 124 6.22 -12.88 -7.24
C GLN A 124 5.85 -11.44 -7.53
N VAL A 125 5.54 -10.71 -6.46
CA VAL A 125 5.49 -9.25 -6.45
C VAL A 125 6.33 -8.68 -5.32
N GLN A 126 6.72 -7.42 -5.43
CA GLN A 126 7.39 -6.69 -4.36
C GLN A 126 6.77 -5.30 -4.19
N VAL A 127 6.59 -4.89 -2.94
CA VAL A 127 6.22 -3.52 -2.54
C VAL A 127 7.21 -3.05 -1.49
N THR A 128 7.85 -1.91 -1.73
CA THR A 128 8.77 -1.29 -0.78
C THR A 128 8.11 -0.08 -0.13
N SER A 129 8.02 -0.07 1.20
CA SER A 129 7.50 1.05 1.98
C SER A 129 8.62 1.71 2.80
N PRO A 130 8.98 2.98 2.52
CA PRO A 130 9.99 3.74 3.27
C PRO A 130 9.46 4.44 4.53
N ASN A 131 8.13 4.53 4.69
CA ASN A 131 7.50 5.52 5.59
C ASN A 131 6.57 4.89 6.63
N LEU A 132 6.69 3.59 6.92
CA LEU A 132 5.93 2.99 8.01
C LEU A 132 6.23 3.72 9.32
N LEU A 133 5.18 4.23 9.97
CA LEU A 133 5.30 4.95 11.24
C LEU A 133 5.82 4.02 12.35
N PRO A 134 6.39 4.54 13.46
CA PRO A 134 6.75 3.71 14.60
C PRO A 134 5.53 3.01 15.21
N GLY A 135 5.59 1.69 15.37
CA GLY A 135 4.46 0.91 15.85
C GLY A 135 4.44 -0.52 15.32
N THR A 136 3.30 -1.19 15.52
CA THR A 136 3.02 -2.52 15.00
C THR A 136 2.04 -2.40 13.84
N HIS A 137 2.42 -2.96 12.70
CA HIS A 137 1.68 -2.94 11.45
C HIS A 137 1.20 -4.34 11.13
N THR A 138 -0.04 -4.43 10.63
CA THR A 138 -0.62 -5.69 10.17
C THR A 138 -0.66 -5.65 8.65
N ILE A 139 0.35 -6.24 8.04
CA ILE A 139 0.53 -6.25 6.60
C ILE A 139 -0.26 -7.42 6.02
N THR A 140 -1.13 -7.14 5.06
CA THR A 140 -1.89 -8.19 4.37
C THR A 140 -1.56 -8.23 2.88
N ALA A 141 -1.64 -9.43 2.30
CA ALA A 141 -1.53 -9.64 0.85
C ALA A 141 -2.74 -10.43 0.34
N ASP A 142 -3.34 -9.92 -0.74
CA ASP A 142 -4.54 -10.47 -1.36
C ASP A 142 -4.30 -10.74 -2.84
N TYR A 143 -4.22 -12.01 -3.22
CA TYR A 143 -4.20 -12.44 -4.62
C TYR A 143 -5.60 -12.77 -5.12
N GLY A 144 -6.08 -12.00 -6.11
CA GLY A 144 -7.44 -12.09 -6.65
C GLY A 144 -7.71 -13.27 -7.59
N GLY A 145 -6.73 -14.13 -7.85
CA GLY A 145 -6.84 -15.18 -8.86
C GLY A 145 -6.70 -14.64 -10.29
N ASP A 146 -6.75 -15.54 -11.26
CA ASP A 146 -6.73 -15.20 -12.69
C ASP A 146 -7.61 -16.17 -13.50
N GLY A 147 -7.43 -16.24 -14.82
CA GLY A 147 -8.17 -17.18 -15.67
C GLY A 147 -7.94 -18.66 -15.35
N ASN A 148 -6.78 -19.00 -14.79
CA ASN A 148 -6.34 -20.37 -14.55
C ASN A 148 -6.36 -20.77 -13.06
N TYR A 149 -6.23 -19.79 -12.17
CA TYR A 149 -6.03 -19.97 -10.74
C TYR A 149 -7.13 -19.29 -9.92
N LEU A 150 -7.51 -19.96 -8.83
CA LEU A 150 -8.44 -19.40 -7.83
C LEU A 150 -7.78 -18.25 -7.05
N PRO A 151 -8.57 -17.32 -6.47
CA PRO A 151 -8.09 -16.39 -5.46
C PRO A 151 -7.48 -17.14 -4.27
N ALA A 152 -6.48 -16.55 -3.63
CA ALA A 152 -5.94 -17.04 -2.37
C ALA A 152 -6.71 -16.48 -1.17
N GLY A 153 -6.55 -17.10 0.00
CA GLY A 153 -6.95 -16.47 1.26
C GLY A 153 -6.02 -15.30 1.59
N THR A 154 -6.52 -14.33 2.36
CA THR A 154 -5.72 -13.19 2.83
C THR A 154 -4.59 -13.68 3.72
N GLU A 155 -3.37 -13.28 3.37
CA GLU A 155 -2.18 -13.52 4.18
C GLU A 155 -1.95 -12.37 5.15
N THR A 156 -1.30 -12.67 6.28
CA THR A 156 -1.02 -11.66 7.30
C THR A 156 0.42 -11.77 7.80
N PHE A 157 1.10 -10.64 7.88
CA PHE A 157 2.43 -10.49 8.45
C PHE A 157 2.46 -9.33 9.45
N THR A 158 2.98 -9.56 10.65
CA THR A 158 3.18 -8.50 11.64
C THR A 158 4.56 -7.85 11.46
N GLN A 159 4.58 -6.58 11.04
CA GLN A 159 5.79 -5.77 10.94
C GLN A 159 5.90 -4.83 12.14
N THR A 160 7.06 -4.77 12.80
CA THR A 160 7.29 -3.80 13.88
C THR A 160 8.32 -2.76 13.46
N VAL A 161 7.99 -1.48 13.64
CA VAL A 161 8.87 -0.35 13.39
C VAL A 161 9.21 0.33 14.71
N SER A 162 10.48 0.62 14.93
CA SER A 162 10.98 1.26 16.15
C SER A 162 11.91 2.41 15.84
N CYS A 163 12.05 3.37 16.76
CA CYS A 163 13.11 4.36 16.66
C CYS A 163 14.38 3.88 17.35
N THR A 164 15.55 4.33 16.87
CA THR A 164 16.82 4.14 17.57
C THR A 164 16.78 4.77 18.96
N ARG A 165 16.17 5.95 19.07
CA ARG A 165 15.98 6.66 20.34
C ARG A 165 14.51 6.94 20.58
N THR A 166 13.98 6.45 21.70
CA THR A 166 12.64 6.80 22.16
C THR A 166 12.72 7.63 23.44
N ILE A 167 11.96 8.72 23.47
CA ILE A 167 11.85 9.65 24.60
C ILE A 167 10.40 9.62 25.07
N THR A 168 10.19 9.34 26.35
CA THR A 168 8.88 9.29 27.00
C THR A 168 8.88 10.09 28.30
N GLY A 169 7.68 10.41 28.82
CA GLY A 169 7.54 11.08 30.12
C GLY A 169 7.96 12.56 30.10
N GLN A 170 8.37 13.08 31.27
CA GLN A 170 8.69 14.50 31.43
C GLN A 170 10.13 14.81 30.99
N VAL A 171 10.28 15.76 30.08
CA VAL A 171 11.58 16.28 29.63
C VAL A 171 11.65 17.78 29.89
N ASN A 172 12.66 18.21 30.64
CA ASN A 172 12.91 19.63 30.90
C ASN A 172 13.95 20.16 29.90
N GLY A 173 13.60 21.24 29.18
CA GLY A 173 14.47 21.86 28.19
C GLY A 173 14.27 21.31 26.77
N ALA A 174 15.14 21.73 25.86
CA ALA A 174 15.04 21.40 24.45
C ALA A 174 15.51 19.97 24.16
N VAL A 175 14.82 19.30 23.22
CA VAL A 175 15.22 18.01 22.67
C VAL A 175 15.95 18.22 21.35
N PHE A 176 17.01 17.45 21.13
CA PHE A 176 17.73 17.35 19.87
C PHE A 176 17.65 15.90 19.38
N ALA A 177 17.14 15.71 18.16
CA ALA A 177 17.05 14.42 17.52
C ALA A 177 18.44 13.87 17.14
N THR A 178 18.49 12.58 16.84
CA THR A 178 19.69 11.89 16.35
C THR A 178 19.71 11.85 14.82
N ARG A 179 20.87 11.53 14.23
CA ARG A 179 21.00 11.33 12.77
C ARG A 179 20.32 10.06 12.26
N GLU A 180 19.91 9.18 13.16
CA GLU A 180 19.09 8.01 12.83
C GLU A 180 17.62 8.38 13.04
N SER A 181 16.88 7.65 13.88
CA SER A 181 15.50 7.99 14.22
C SER A 181 15.34 8.36 15.69
N THR A 182 14.55 9.41 15.95
CA THR A 182 14.11 9.81 17.28
C THR A 182 12.59 9.83 17.35
N CYS A 183 12.05 9.07 18.29
CA CYS A 183 10.64 9.04 18.66
C CYS A 183 10.43 9.83 19.96
N ILE A 184 9.45 10.71 20.00
CA ILE A 184 8.95 11.36 21.22
C ILE A 184 7.51 10.87 21.39
N ILE A 185 7.30 9.97 22.35
CA ILE A 185 6.03 9.25 22.52
C ILE A 185 5.59 9.37 23.98
N ASP A 186 4.32 9.68 24.23
CA ASP A 186 3.78 9.83 25.58
C ASP A 186 4.62 10.78 26.47
N ALA A 187 5.09 11.88 25.86
CA ALA A 187 6.05 12.78 26.48
C ALA A 187 5.47 14.18 26.71
N THR A 188 5.99 14.86 27.74
CA THR A 188 5.82 16.31 27.91
C THR A 188 7.19 16.96 27.88
N VAL A 189 7.48 17.68 26.79
CA VAL A 189 8.74 18.40 26.59
C VAL A 189 8.54 19.87 26.94
N ARG A 190 9.18 20.35 28.03
CA ARG A 190 9.18 21.76 28.44
C ARG A 190 10.27 22.55 27.70
N GLY A 191 10.17 22.56 26.38
CA GLY A 191 11.13 23.18 25.47
C GLY A 191 10.77 22.90 24.02
N GLY A 192 11.65 23.32 23.10
CA GLY A 192 11.51 22.99 21.68
C GLY A 192 12.08 21.62 21.31
N VAL A 193 11.73 21.14 20.13
CA VAL A 193 12.29 19.92 19.52
C VAL A 193 13.02 20.31 18.24
N ASN A 194 14.26 19.85 18.12
CA ASN A 194 15.15 20.15 17.00
C ASN A 194 15.52 18.85 16.28
N GLY A 195 14.92 18.62 15.12
CA GLY A 195 15.36 17.65 14.13
C GLY A 195 16.76 18.00 13.62
N VAL A 196 17.50 16.99 13.19
CA VAL A 196 18.86 17.16 12.66
C VAL A 196 18.92 16.69 11.21
N PRO A 197 19.82 17.27 10.38
CA PRO A 197 20.00 16.82 9.00
C PRO A 197 20.31 15.31 8.91
N GLY A 198 19.58 14.63 8.03
CA GLY A 198 19.64 13.18 7.83
C GLY A 198 18.84 12.34 8.84
N GLY A 199 18.32 12.95 9.91
CA GLY A 199 17.55 12.25 10.93
C GLY A 199 16.06 12.17 10.61
N ALA A 200 15.44 11.09 11.09
CA ALA A 200 13.99 10.90 11.09
C ALA A 200 13.42 11.28 12.47
N LEU A 201 12.33 12.05 12.49
CA LEU A 201 11.69 12.52 13.72
C LEU A 201 10.21 12.14 13.72
N PHE A 202 9.79 11.42 14.76
CA PHE A 202 8.40 11.07 15.01
C PHE A 202 7.98 11.60 16.38
N ILE A 203 6.83 12.28 16.45
CA ILE A 203 6.23 12.77 17.68
C ILE A 203 4.80 12.23 17.75
N SER A 204 4.45 11.55 18.83
CA SER A 204 3.12 10.98 19.02
C SER A 204 2.63 11.12 20.45
N ASN A 205 1.33 11.36 20.63
CA ASN A 205 0.66 11.50 21.93
C ASN A 205 1.48 12.35 22.93
N SER A 206 1.99 13.48 22.47
CA SER A 206 2.98 14.26 23.22
C SER A 206 2.61 15.74 23.29
N THR A 207 3.06 16.41 24.36
CA THR A 207 2.96 17.86 24.52
C THR A 207 4.33 18.50 24.41
N ILE A 208 4.49 19.41 23.44
CA ILE A 208 5.72 20.17 23.22
C ILE A 208 5.49 21.63 23.59
N GLY A 209 6.24 22.13 24.57
CA GLY A 209 6.12 23.49 25.10
C GLY A 209 6.81 24.58 24.28
N GLY A 210 7.38 24.25 23.11
CA GLY A 210 8.11 25.18 22.27
C GLY A 210 8.04 24.83 20.78
N ARG A 211 8.89 25.48 19.98
CA ARG A 211 8.98 25.23 18.53
C ARG A 211 9.42 23.79 18.25
N VAL A 212 8.76 23.14 17.29
CA VAL A 212 9.26 21.93 16.64
C VAL A 212 9.84 22.34 15.30
N GLN A 213 11.10 22.01 15.05
CA GLN A 213 11.74 22.32 13.77
C GLN A 213 12.58 21.15 13.26
N SER A 214 12.57 20.91 11.96
CA SER A 214 13.42 19.95 11.27
C SER A 214 13.96 20.56 9.99
N SER A 215 15.24 20.34 9.71
CA SER A 215 15.89 20.85 8.50
C SER A 215 16.73 19.76 7.85
N ASN A 216 16.45 19.48 6.58
CA ASN A 216 17.09 18.42 5.79
C ASN A 216 17.00 17.03 6.45
N GLY A 217 15.87 16.76 7.14
CA GLY A 217 15.58 15.46 7.75
C GLY A 217 15.16 14.42 6.71
N THR A 218 15.26 13.14 7.06
CA THR A 218 14.83 12.03 6.18
C THR A 218 13.34 11.76 6.28
N LEU A 219 12.73 11.86 7.47
CA LEU A 219 11.29 11.83 7.69
C LEU A 219 10.89 12.77 8.81
N PHE A 220 9.65 13.26 8.74
CA PHE A 220 9.07 14.06 9.81
C PHE A 220 7.59 13.72 9.98
N SER A 221 7.21 13.36 11.19
CA SER A 221 5.84 13.00 11.51
C SER A 221 5.42 13.54 12.88
N ILE A 222 4.25 14.15 12.97
CA ILE A 222 3.57 14.46 14.23
C ILE A 222 2.14 13.90 14.15
N CYS A 223 1.74 13.19 15.20
CA CYS A 223 0.40 12.61 15.35
C CYS A 223 -0.12 12.81 16.78
N ASP A 224 -1.42 13.03 16.96
CA ASP A 224 -2.11 13.13 18.25
C ASP A 224 -1.38 13.99 19.31
N SER A 225 -0.73 15.08 18.88
CA SER A 225 0.17 15.84 19.74
C SER A 225 -0.24 17.30 19.86
N SER A 226 0.19 17.94 20.95
CA SER A 226 -0.03 19.36 21.21
C SER A 226 1.28 20.13 21.17
N VAL A 227 1.34 21.19 20.36
CA VAL A 227 2.50 22.06 20.23
C VAL A 227 2.12 23.48 20.64
N ILE A 228 2.75 23.98 21.70
CA ILE A 228 2.62 25.36 22.22
C ILE A 228 3.71 26.23 21.58
N GLY A 229 3.82 26.15 20.26
CA GLY A 229 4.87 26.75 19.45
C GLY A 229 4.61 26.48 17.97
N SER A 230 5.45 27.01 17.08
CA SER A 230 5.34 26.73 15.65
C SER A 230 5.94 25.39 15.26
N VAL A 231 5.45 24.81 14.16
CA VAL A 231 6.05 23.64 13.50
C VAL A 231 6.71 24.11 12.20
N GLN A 232 7.99 23.74 12.00
CA GLN A 232 8.78 24.15 10.84
C GLN A 232 9.53 22.97 10.23
N VAL A 233 9.26 22.68 8.97
CA VAL A 233 9.96 21.62 8.24
C VAL A 233 10.51 22.20 6.95
N ASN A 234 11.83 22.15 6.81
CA ASN A 234 12.54 22.67 5.63
C ASN A 234 13.42 21.60 4.99
N GLY A 235 13.30 21.38 3.69
CA GLY A 235 14.24 20.52 2.96
C GLY A 235 14.12 19.04 3.26
N ALA A 236 12.99 18.55 3.80
CA ALA A 236 12.84 17.12 4.10
C ALA A 236 12.96 16.30 2.81
N THR A 237 13.78 15.26 2.83
CA THR A 237 14.01 14.39 1.66
C THR A 237 13.00 13.27 1.54
N GLY A 238 12.41 12.86 2.66
CA GLY A 238 11.27 11.95 2.69
C GLY A 238 9.99 12.67 3.13
N PHE A 239 8.95 11.87 3.35
CA PHE A 239 7.60 12.38 3.56
C PHE A 239 7.48 13.19 4.86
N VAL A 240 6.62 14.20 4.81
CA VAL A 240 6.26 15.05 5.94
C VAL A 240 4.81 14.83 6.27
N LEU A 241 4.53 14.28 7.44
CA LEU A 241 3.18 13.99 7.91
C LEU A 241 2.87 14.81 9.16
N ILE A 242 1.79 15.58 9.15
CA ILE A 242 1.30 16.32 10.32
C ILE A 242 -0.19 16.05 10.38
N GLY A 243 -0.56 14.97 11.06
CA GLY A 243 -1.90 14.41 10.99
C GLY A 243 -2.27 13.86 9.60
N ASP A 244 -2.80 12.64 9.59
CA ASP A 244 -3.77 12.09 8.65
C ASP A 244 -4.44 10.86 9.29
N PRO A 245 -5.64 11.00 9.88
CA PRO A 245 -6.31 9.90 10.57
C PRO A 245 -6.88 8.84 9.62
N GLY A 246 -6.80 9.06 8.30
CA GLY A 246 -7.23 8.12 7.28
C GLY A 246 -6.21 7.00 7.10
N ASP A 247 -5.51 7.02 5.99
CA ASP A 247 -4.62 5.96 5.54
C ASP A 247 -3.28 5.92 6.30
N ASP A 248 -2.79 7.03 6.83
CA ASP A 248 -1.60 7.03 7.67
C ASP A 248 -1.85 6.64 9.14
N HIS A 249 -3.11 6.49 9.55
CA HIS A 249 -3.51 6.22 10.94
C HIS A 249 -2.86 7.19 11.95
N CYS A 250 -2.68 8.45 11.55
CA CYS A 250 -2.01 9.50 12.31
C CYS A 250 -3.03 10.56 12.74
N PRO A 251 -3.60 10.53 13.96
CA PRO A 251 -4.60 11.52 14.36
C PRO A 251 -4.08 12.95 14.28
N GLY A 252 -4.97 13.90 14.00
CA GLY A 252 -4.62 15.30 13.82
C GLY A 252 -4.10 15.97 15.10
N ASP A 253 -3.22 16.96 14.93
CA ASP A 253 -2.53 17.65 16.00
C ASP A 253 -3.22 18.95 16.44
N ARG A 254 -2.78 19.46 17.60
CA ARG A 254 -3.14 20.79 18.12
C ARG A 254 -1.93 21.71 18.19
N ILE A 255 -1.78 22.60 17.22
CA ILE A 255 -0.78 23.67 17.21
C ILE A 255 -1.41 24.96 17.75
N THR A 256 -1.37 25.16 19.06
CA THR A 256 -2.29 26.08 19.77
C THR A 256 -2.16 27.55 19.36
N THR A 257 -0.94 28.10 19.35
CA THR A 257 -0.66 29.51 18.99
C THR A 257 0.33 29.64 17.83
N GLY A 258 0.91 28.51 17.42
CA GLY A 258 1.96 28.46 16.42
C GLY A 258 1.43 28.43 14.99
N SER A 259 2.31 28.81 14.07
CA SER A 259 2.13 28.61 12.64
C SER A 259 2.79 27.30 12.20
N VAL A 260 2.32 26.73 11.09
CA VAL A 260 2.98 25.61 10.40
C VAL A 260 3.65 26.14 9.14
N GLN A 261 4.93 25.84 8.96
CA GLN A 261 5.69 26.22 7.76
C GLN A 261 6.38 24.99 7.18
N LEU A 262 5.96 24.61 5.97
CA LEU A 262 6.52 23.51 5.19
C LEU A 262 7.19 24.11 3.96
N THR A 263 8.51 23.98 3.88
CA THR A 263 9.34 24.67 2.88
C THR A 263 10.27 23.69 2.17
N ASN A 264 10.27 23.68 0.85
CA ASN A 264 11.21 22.90 0.02
C ASN A 264 11.27 21.40 0.36
N ASN A 265 10.16 20.76 0.70
CA ASN A 265 10.15 19.32 1.00
C ASN A 265 10.01 18.49 -0.29
N HIS A 266 10.56 17.27 -0.34
CA HIS A 266 10.83 16.60 -1.63
C HIS A 266 10.06 15.29 -1.90
N ALA A 267 9.34 14.74 -0.93
CA ALA A 267 8.60 13.48 -1.11
C ALA A 267 7.10 13.61 -0.77
N GLY A 268 6.53 14.79 -0.96
CA GLY A 268 5.17 15.13 -0.57
C GLY A 268 5.07 15.63 0.86
N ALA A 269 3.88 16.11 1.21
CA ALA A 269 3.56 16.49 2.58
C ALA A 269 2.05 16.39 2.82
N GLU A 270 1.67 15.96 4.00
CA GLU A 270 0.30 15.95 4.47
C GLU A 270 0.15 16.75 5.74
N LEU A 271 -0.88 17.58 5.73
CA LEU A 271 -1.34 18.37 6.85
C LEU A 271 -2.85 18.14 6.91
N VAL A 272 -3.29 17.17 7.71
CA VAL A 272 -4.69 16.72 7.71
C VAL A 272 -5.31 16.71 9.10
N ALA A 273 -6.54 17.22 9.18
CA ALA A 273 -7.37 17.23 10.40
C ALA A 273 -6.77 17.94 11.64
N ASN A 274 -5.87 18.92 11.42
CA ASN A 274 -5.22 19.63 12.51
C ASN A 274 -6.00 20.86 12.98
N ASN A 275 -5.74 21.28 14.22
CA ASN A 275 -6.18 22.57 14.75
C ASN A 275 -4.98 23.49 15.01
N ILE A 276 -4.84 24.49 14.15
CA ILE A 276 -3.67 25.37 14.02
C ILE A 276 -4.11 26.79 14.36
N GLY A 277 -3.60 27.36 15.45
CA GLY A 277 -3.95 28.73 15.85
C GLY A 277 -3.32 29.83 15.00
N GLY A 278 -2.15 29.55 14.41
CA GLY A 278 -1.43 30.48 13.54
C GLY A 278 -1.74 30.30 12.06
N SER A 279 -0.83 30.81 11.22
CA SER A 279 -0.92 30.67 9.76
C SER A 279 -0.29 29.37 9.27
N VAL A 280 -0.67 28.94 8.08
CA VAL A 280 -0.08 27.80 7.37
C VAL A 280 0.60 28.32 6.11
N GLN A 281 1.87 27.98 5.94
CA GLN A 281 2.63 28.22 4.71
C GLN A 281 3.17 26.91 4.17
N VAL A 282 2.83 26.58 2.92
CA VAL A 282 3.38 25.41 2.22
C VAL A 282 3.99 25.87 0.91
N SER A 283 5.31 25.81 0.79
CA SER A 283 6.00 26.34 -0.40
C SER A 283 7.15 25.47 -0.87
N GLY A 284 7.29 25.32 -2.18
CA GLY A 284 8.36 24.52 -2.79
C GLY A 284 8.28 23.03 -2.48
N THR A 285 7.16 22.53 -1.95
CA THR A 285 6.99 21.09 -1.70
C THR A 285 6.80 20.36 -3.03
N THR A 286 7.52 19.27 -3.21
CA THR A 286 7.49 18.41 -4.40
C THR A 286 7.23 16.96 -4.01
N GLY A 287 6.74 16.15 -4.95
CA GLY A 287 6.37 14.75 -4.70
C GLY A 287 4.91 14.58 -4.28
N THR A 288 4.44 13.34 -4.27
CA THR A 288 3.03 13.02 -4.05
C THR A 288 2.75 12.50 -2.65
N GLY A 289 3.61 11.64 -2.11
CA GLY A 289 3.44 10.96 -0.82
C GLY A 289 3.88 9.50 -0.91
N PRO A 290 3.82 8.72 0.19
CA PRO A 290 4.19 7.31 0.20
C PRO A 290 3.23 6.39 -0.55
N PHE A 291 1.94 6.73 -0.61
CA PHE A 291 0.92 5.76 -1.01
C PHE A 291 0.43 5.98 -2.43
N PRO A 292 -0.09 4.93 -3.10
CA PRO A 292 -0.66 5.05 -4.44
C PRO A 292 -1.84 6.03 -4.56
N ALA A 293 -2.55 6.27 -3.45
CA ALA A 293 -3.65 7.24 -3.41
C ALA A 293 -3.15 8.70 -3.42
N ASP A 294 -1.89 8.91 -3.04
CA ASP A 294 -1.31 10.24 -2.94
C ASP A 294 -0.93 10.77 -4.31
N SER A 295 -1.42 11.97 -4.61
CA SER A 295 -1.20 12.62 -5.91
C SER A 295 -0.59 14.02 -5.79
N SER A 296 -0.53 14.59 -4.59
CA SER A 296 -0.03 15.93 -4.30
C SER A 296 0.02 16.14 -2.79
N ALA A 297 0.67 17.22 -2.36
CA ALA A 297 0.60 17.63 -0.96
C ALA A 297 -0.86 17.84 -0.52
N GLY A 298 -1.24 17.21 0.59
CA GLY A 298 -2.57 17.30 1.19
C GLY A 298 -2.63 18.41 2.24
N ILE A 299 -3.54 19.37 2.06
CA ILE A 299 -3.93 20.31 3.11
C ILE A 299 -5.44 20.13 3.29
N VAL A 300 -5.82 19.24 4.19
CA VAL A 300 -7.17 18.62 4.20
C VAL A 300 -7.82 18.80 5.56
N GLY A 301 -9.04 19.33 5.61
CA GLY A 301 -9.86 19.34 6.83
C GLY A 301 -9.25 20.05 8.05
N ASN A 302 -8.31 20.98 7.86
CA ASN A 302 -7.70 21.69 8.98
C ASN A 302 -8.57 22.86 9.46
N THR A 303 -8.44 23.21 10.74
CA THR A 303 -8.88 24.49 11.29
C THR A 303 -7.66 25.39 11.45
N ILE A 304 -7.63 26.51 10.74
CA ILE A 304 -6.51 27.45 10.66
C ILE A 304 -6.96 28.83 11.15
N GLY A 305 -6.40 29.27 12.28
CA GLY A 305 -6.68 30.54 12.93
C GLY A 305 -5.96 31.75 12.32
N GLY A 306 -5.06 31.52 11.36
CA GLY A 306 -4.38 32.54 10.57
C GLY A 306 -4.66 32.44 9.07
N SER A 307 -3.69 32.85 8.25
CA SER A 307 -3.78 32.78 6.78
C SER A 307 -3.28 31.45 6.25
N LEU A 308 -3.75 31.04 5.08
CA LEU A 308 -3.27 29.87 4.34
C LEU A 308 -2.60 30.32 3.03
N ALA A 309 -1.31 30.07 2.89
CA ALA A 309 -0.52 30.53 1.75
C ALA A 309 0.28 29.39 1.13
N CYS A 310 0.18 29.24 -0.20
CA CYS A 310 0.94 28.22 -0.90
C CYS A 310 1.59 28.74 -2.18
N ALA A 311 2.85 28.37 -2.41
CA ALA A 311 3.61 28.85 -3.56
C ALA A 311 4.62 27.83 -4.07
N GLY A 312 4.67 27.62 -5.39
CA GLY A 312 5.71 26.82 -6.03
C GLY A 312 5.72 25.33 -5.67
N ASN A 313 4.63 24.78 -5.14
CA ASN A 313 4.51 23.34 -4.89
C ASN A 313 4.20 22.59 -6.19
N VAL A 314 4.76 21.40 -6.36
CA VAL A 314 4.58 20.57 -7.56
C VAL A 314 4.35 19.09 -7.18
N PRO A 315 3.12 18.56 -7.38
CA PRO A 315 1.92 19.25 -7.84
C PRO A 315 1.37 20.29 -6.83
N PRO A 316 0.48 21.22 -7.26
CA PRO A 316 -0.20 22.14 -6.34
C PRO A 316 -0.96 21.38 -5.24
N PRO A 317 -1.04 21.91 -4.00
CA PRO A 317 -1.70 21.20 -2.91
C PRO A 317 -3.21 21.09 -3.14
N THR A 318 -3.82 20.05 -2.56
CA THR A 318 -5.27 19.81 -2.66
C THR A 318 -5.90 19.62 -1.28
N ASN A 319 -7.22 19.78 -1.19
CA ASN A 319 -8.00 19.49 0.01
C ASN A 319 -8.74 18.14 -0.08
N ARG A 320 -8.50 17.35 -1.14
CA ARG A 320 -9.10 16.01 -1.37
C ARG A 320 -10.63 15.94 -1.13
N GLY A 321 -11.35 17.05 -1.35
CA GLY A 321 -12.80 17.15 -1.13
C GLY A 321 -13.23 17.51 0.30
N THR A 322 -12.30 17.58 1.25
CA THR A 322 -12.55 17.98 2.65
C THR A 322 -11.91 19.35 2.92
N PRO A 323 -12.68 20.44 2.87
CA PRO A 323 -12.14 21.81 2.87
C PRO A 323 -11.54 22.24 4.20
N ASN A 324 -10.63 23.20 4.14
CA ASN A 324 -10.06 23.81 5.33
C ASN A 324 -10.93 24.96 5.85
N THR A 325 -11.06 25.06 7.17
CA THR A 325 -11.62 26.25 7.83
C THR A 325 -10.49 27.24 8.08
N VAL A 326 -10.48 28.38 7.40
CA VAL A 326 -9.43 29.41 7.51
C VAL A 326 -10.06 30.74 7.89
N THR A 327 -9.57 31.38 8.94
CA THR A 327 -10.05 32.70 9.40
C THR A 327 -9.36 33.87 8.68
N GLY A 328 -8.12 33.69 8.24
CA GLY A 328 -7.33 34.66 7.49
C GLY A 328 -7.51 34.56 5.96
N SER A 329 -6.57 35.14 5.22
CA SER A 329 -6.61 35.10 3.75
C SER A 329 -6.11 33.76 3.21
N ARG A 330 -6.60 33.40 2.02
CA ARG A 330 -6.07 32.31 1.22
C ARG A 330 -5.30 32.88 0.03
N THR A 331 -4.07 32.43 -0.21
CA THR A 331 -3.21 33.00 -1.27
C THR A 331 -2.45 31.95 -2.06
N GLY A 332 -2.07 32.31 -3.28
CA GLY A 332 -1.31 31.48 -4.21
C GLY A 332 -2.06 30.20 -4.59
N GLN A 333 -1.36 29.06 -4.59
CA GLN A 333 -1.94 27.76 -4.96
C GLN A 333 -3.06 27.29 -4.01
N CYS A 334 -3.13 27.87 -2.80
CA CYS A 334 -4.14 27.52 -1.80
C CYS A 334 -5.33 28.47 -1.76
N ALA A 335 -5.46 29.39 -2.74
CA ALA A 335 -6.58 30.33 -2.83
C ALA A 335 -7.96 29.65 -2.81
N ALA A 336 -8.04 28.38 -3.27
CA ALA A 336 -9.28 27.61 -3.41
C ALA A 336 -9.44 26.47 -2.37
N LEU A 337 -8.53 26.29 -1.40
CA LEU A 337 -8.51 25.14 -0.47
C LEU A 337 -9.26 25.34 0.85
#